data_AF-A0A5J6N2K8-F1
#
_entry.id   AF-A0A5J6N2K8-F1
#
_cell.length_a   1.000
_cell.length_b   1.000
_cell.length_c   1.000
_cell.angle_alpha   90.00
_cell.angle_beta   90.00
_cell.angle_gamma   90.00
#
_symmetry.space_group_name_H-M   'P 1'
#
loop_
_entity.id
_entity.type
_entity.pdbx_description
1 polymer ?
#
loop_
_entity_poly.entity_id
_entity_poly.type
_entity_poly.pdbx_seq_one_letter_code
_entity_poly.pdbx_strand_id
1 'polypeptide(L)'
;MSAKIEDLARRRAERERRAQQEAPPTREAGTVPAKGGRCPICGRPRDPVHRPFCSKRCAEIDLGRWLKESYRVQTDESPEDEVPSRDGDAE
;
A
#
# COMPACT_ATOMS: atom_id res chain seq x y z
N MET A 1 -5.79 -52.49 2.24
CA MET A 1 -5.92 -51.51 1.14
C MET A 1 -6.96 -50.44 1.46
N SER A 2 -8.06 -50.76 2.13
CA SER A 2 -9.12 -49.81 2.53
C SER A 2 -8.66 -48.67 3.44
N ALA A 3 -7.78 -48.93 4.41
CA ALA A 3 -7.28 -47.87 5.31
C ALA A 3 -6.48 -46.75 4.61
N LYS A 4 -5.85 -47.04 3.45
CA LYS A 4 -5.17 -46.01 2.63
C LYS A 4 -6.17 -45.13 1.88
N ILE A 5 -7.33 -45.68 1.51
CA ILE A 5 -8.41 -44.96 0.84
C ILE A 5 -9.05 -43.96 1.82
N GLU A 6 -9.29 -44.38 3.06
CA GLU A 6 -9.82 -43.52 4.12
C GLU A 6 -8.85 -42.38 4.49
N ASP A 7 -7.55 -42.66 4.55
CA ASP A 7 -6.54 -41.64 4.84
C ASP A 7 -6.43 -40.59 3.73
N LEU A 8 -6.49 -41.02 2.46
CA LEU A 8 -6.52 -40.11 1.31
C LEU A 8 -7.81 -39.26 1.30
N ALA A 9 -8.95 -39.83 1.69
CA ALA A 9 -10.20 -39.09 1.81
C ALA A 9 -10.12 -38.02 2.91
N ARG A 10 -9.53 -38.32 4.08
CA ARG A 10 -9.30 -37.36 5.17
C ARG A 10 -8.39 -36.21 4.72
N ARG A 11 -7.25 -36.52 4.11
CA ARG A 11 -6.29 -35.51 3.61
C ARG A 11 -6.91 -34.60 2.54
N ARG A 12 -7.77 -35.16 1.69
CA ARG A 12 -8.50 -34.38 0.66
C ARG A 12 -9.50 -33.42 1.31
N ALA A 13 -10.27 -33.89 2.28
CA ALA A 13 -11.23 -33.05 3.02
C ALA A 13 -10.53 -31.93 3.82
N GLU A 14 -9.34 -32.20 4.37
CA GLU A 14 -8.57 -31.19 5.11
C GLU A 14 -8.00 -30.10 4.19
N ARG A 15 -7.50 -30.48 3.00
CA ARG A 15 -7.10 -29.53 1.95
C ARG A 15 -8.27 -28.66 1.49
N GLU A 16 -9.45 -29.25 1.30
CA GLU A 16 -10.67 -28.53 0.93
C GLU A 16 -11.12 -27.53 2.01
N ARG A 17 -11.01 -27.90 3.31
CA ARG A 17 -11.32 -26.99 4.42
C ARG A 17 -10.32 -25.84 4.52
N ARG A 18 -9.02 -26.11 4.38
CA ARG A 18 -7.99 -25.06 4.42
C ARG A 18 -8.17 -24.05 3.28
N ALA A 19 -8.50 -24.53 2.08
CA ALA A 19 -8.81 -23.68 0.94
C ALA A 19 -10.06 -22.81 1.14
N GLN A 20 -11.04 -23.27 1.94
CA GLN A 20 -12.24 -22.50 2.28
C GLN A 20 -11.99 -21.48 3.40
N GLN A 21 -11.05 -21.73 4.31
CA GLN A 21 -10.72 -20.84 5.43
C GLN A 21 -9.69 -19.76 5.07
N GLU A 22 -8.81 -20.03 4.11
CA GLU A 22 -7.91 -19.03 3.53
C GLU A 22 -8.68 -18.20 2.48
N ALA A 23 -9.68 -17.44 2.93
CA ALA A 23 -10.16 -16.31 2.12
C ALA A 23 -8.94 -15.42 1.83
N PRO A 24 -8.72 -14.93 0.59
CA PRO A 24 -7.73 -13.90 0.36
C PRO A 24 -8.03 -12.77 1.34
N PRO A 25 -7.05 -12.17 2.03
CA PRO A 25 -7.33 -10.97 2.81
C PRO A 25 -8.05 -10.04 1.85
N THR A 26 -9.25 -9.61 2.22
CA THR A 26 -9.99 -8.61 1.47
C THR A 26 -9.09 -7.40 1.43
N ARG A 27 -8.26 -7.29 0.39
CA ARG A 27 -7.54 -6.08 0.08
C ARG A 27 -8.67 -5.12 -0.26
N GLU A 28 -9.05 -4.34 0.75
CA GLU A 28 -9.89 -3.16 0.61
C GLU A 28 -9.49 -2.52 -0.71
N ALA A 29 -10.39 -2.65 -1.68
CA ALA A 29 -10.10 -2.33 -3.07
C ALA A 29 -9.85 -0.82 -3.12
N GLY A 30 -8.59 -0.43 -3.00
CA GLY A 30 -8.14 0.93 -3.29
C GLY A 30 -8.53 1.19 -4.73
N THR A 31 -9.64 1.91 -4.91
CA THR A 31 -10.14 2.29 -6.23
C THR A 31 -9.00 2.96 -6.98
N VAL A 32 -8.41 2.29 -7.96
CA VAL A 32 -7.45 2.94 -8.84
C VAL A 32 -8.28 3.92 -9.67
N PRO A 33 -8.15 5.25 -9.49
CA PRO A 33 -9.06 6.18 -10.14
C PRO A 33 -8.89 6.06 -11.66
N ALA A 34 -10.02 5.90 -12.35
CA ALA A 34 -10.10 5.83 -13.81
C ALA A 34 -9.35 7.01 -14.46
N LYS A 35 -8.80 6.78 -15.66
CA LYS A 35 -8.02 7.71 -16.51
C LYS A 35 -8.77 9.05 -16.71
N GLY A 36 -8.63 9.93 -15.74
CA GLY A 36 -9.40 11.16 -15.56
C GLY A 36 -9.47 11.51 -14.08
N GLY A 37 -8.35 11.37 -13.38
CA GLY A 37 -8.34 11.38 -11.92
C GLY A 37 -8.80 12.71 -11.32
N ARG A 38 -9.06 12.70 -10.02
CA ARG A 38 -9.38 13.90 -9.23
C ARG A 38 -8.10 14.69 -8.91
N CYS A 39 -8.23 15.98 -8.63
CA CYS A 39 -7.14 16.80 -8.11
C CYS A 39 -6.72 16.25 -6.73
N PRO A 40 -5.42 15.94 -6.50
CA PRO A 40 -4.97 15.38 -5.22
C PRO A 40 -5.04 16.37 -4.05
N ILE A 41 -5.18 17.67 -4.35
CA ILE A 41 -5.22 18.74 -3.35
C ILE A 41 -6.64 19.03 -2.85
N CYS A 42 -7.65 18.93 -3.74
CA CYS A 42 -9.02 19.34 -3.39
C CYS A 42 -10.14 18.44 -3.94
N GLY A 43 -9.82 17.35 -4.65
CA GLY A 43 -10.81 16.38 -5.13
C GLY A 43 -11.64 16.78 -6.36
N ARG A 44 -11.54 18.04 -6.81
CA ARG A 44 -12.24 18.54 -8.01
C ARG A 44 -11.74 17.88 -9.31
N PRO A 45 -12.53 17.88 -10.39
CA PRO A 45 -12.08 17.43 -11.71
C PRO A 45 -10.79 18.14 -12.14
N ARG A 46 -9.86 17.39 -12.73
CA ARG A 46 -8.60 17.96 -13.24
C ARG A 46 -8.87 18.86 -14.43
N ASP A 47 -8.11 19.94 -14.51
CA ASP A 47 -8.06 20.80 -15.68
C ASP A 47 -6.94 20.29 -16.60
N PRO A 48 -7.18 20.09 -17.92
CA PRO A 48 -6.18 19.58 -18.85
C PRO A 48 -4.87 20.37 -18.89
N VAL A 49 -4.92 21.69 -18.70
CA VAL A 49 -3.76 22.60 -18.69
C VAL A 49 -2.96 22.46 -17.39
N HIS A 50 -3.64 22.13 -16.29
CA HIS A 50 -3.05 22.10 -14.96
C HIS A 50 -2.88 20.68 -14.39
N ARG A 51 -2.95 19.63 -15.21
CA ARG A 51 -2.82 18.23 -14.74
C ARG A 51 -1.49 18.06 -13.98
N PRO A 52 -1.49 17.38 -12.81
CA PRO A 52 -2.56 16.56 -12.22
C PRO A 52 -3.58 17.32 -11.34
N PHE A 53 -3.61 18.65 -11.38
CA PHE A 53 -4.46 19.51 -10.54
C PHE A 53 -5.67 20.08 -11.29
N CYS A 54 -6.51 20.81 -10.56
CA CYS A 54 -7.65 21.54 -11.15
C CYS A 54 -7.35 23.02 -11.44
N SER A 55 -6.24 23.58 -10.96
CA SER A 55 -5.86 24.98 -11.18
C SER A 55 -4.42 25.28 -10.71
N LYS A 56 -3.86 26.42 -11.16
CA LYS A 56 -2.57 26.96 -10.70
C LYS A 56 -2.49 27.04 -9.16
N ARG A 57 -3.54 27.53 -8.50
CA ARG A 57 -3.59 27.62 -7.02
C ARG A 57 -3.36 26.27 -6.33
N CYS A 58 -3.91 25.18 -6.86
CA CYS A 58 -3.69 23.85 -6.28
C CYS A 58 -2.26 23.36 -6.51
N ALA A 59 -1.63 23.68 -7.64
CA ALA A 59 -0.21 23.38 -7.86
C ALA A 59 0.70 24.14 -6.87
N GLU A 60 0.41 25.41 -6.60
CA GLU A 60 1.17 26.22 -5.64
C GLU A 60 1.01 25.71 -4.19
N ILE A 61 -0.19 25.26 -3.81
CA ILE A 61 -0.41 24.63 -2.50
C ILE A 61 0.40 23.34 -2.37
N ASP A 62 0.41 22.51 -3.41
CA ASP A 62 1.22 21.29 -3.43
C ASP A 62 2.70 21.62 -3.25
N LEU A 63 3.22 22.57 -4.02
CA LEU A 63 4.58 23.08 -3.89
C LEU A 63 4.87 23.57 -2.47
N GLY A 64 3.93 24.30 -1.85
CA GLY A 64 4.06 24.73 -0.46
C GLY A 64 4.16 23.56 0.54
N ARG A 65 3.49 22.43 0.29
CA ARG A 65 3.63 21.22 1.13
C ARG A 65 4.99 20.56 0.96
N TRP A 66 5.53 20.57 -0.26
CA TRP A 66 6.90 20.10 -0.53
C TRP A 66 7.94 20.93 0.21
N LEU A 67 7.88 22.26 0.06
CA LEU A 67 8.83 23.17 0.70
C LEU A 67 8.75 23.16 2.23
N LYS A 68 7.62 22.72 2.79
CA LYS A 68 7.40 22.57 4.24
C LYS A 68 7.66 21.14 4.73
N GLU A 69 8.23 20.28 3.89
CA GLU A 69 8.52 18.87 4.22
C GLU A 69 7.32 18.14 4.83
N SER A 70 6.11 18.48 4.37
CA SER A 70 4.87 17.93 4.95
C SER A 70 4.55 16.52 4.43
N TYR A 71 5.23 16.07 3.38
CA TYR A 71 5.13 14.71 2.88
C TYR A 71 6.05 13.79 3.69
N ARG A 72 5.48 12.71 4.26
CA ARG A 72 6.19 11.69 5.03
C ARG A 72 5.86 10.31 4.49
N VAL A 73 6.86 9.44 4.44
CA VAL A 73 6.70 8.03 4.10
C VAL A 73 6.67 7.25 5.41
N GLN A 74 5.68 6.37 5.57
CA GLN A 74 5.64 5.47 6.72
C GLN A 74 6.72 4.41 6.55
N THR A 75 7.50 4.17 7.59
CA THR A 75 8.47 3.07 7.66
C THR A 75 7.95 2.03 8.64
N ASP A 76 8.37 0.77 8.44
CA ASP A 76 8.11 -0.33 9.38
C ASP A 76 9.11 -0.36 10.55
N GLU A 77 10.04 0.62 10.60
CA GLU A 77 11.05 0.75 11.65
C GLU A 77 10.42 1.29 12.94
N SER A 78 10.62 0.58 14.05
CA SER A 78 10.19 1.07 15.37
C SER A 78 11.14 2.17 15.84
N PRO A 79 10.70 3.19 16.59
CA PRO A 79 11.60 4.21 17.16
C PRO A 79 12.67 3.63 18.09
N GLU A 80 12.60 2.35 18.47
CA GLU A 80 13.63 1.65 19.25
C GLU A 80 14.75 1.02 18.39
N ASP A 81 14.57 0.96 17.06
CA ASP A 81 15.58 0.48 16.11
C ASP A 81 16.57 1.60 15.74
N GLU A 82 17.08 2.36 16.72
CA GLU A 82 18.17 3.31 16.50
C GLU A 82 19.47 2.54 16.28
N VAL A 83 19.81 2.27 15.02
CA VAL A 83 21.15 1.78 14.66
C VAL A 83 22.20 2.85 15.03
N PRO A 84 23.18 2.58 15.90
CA PRO A 84 24.17 3.59 16.26
C PRO A 84 24.95 4.01 15.01
N SER A 85 24.98 5.32 14.76
CA SER A 85 25.80 5.95 13.72
C SER A 85 27.21 5.38 13.76
N ARG A 86 27.64 4.73 12.67
CA ARG A 86 29.04 4.33 12.47
C ARG A 86 29.86 5.58 12.14
N ASP A 87 30.06 6.43 13.14
CA ASP A 87 31.18 7.38 13.16
C ASP A 87 32.39 6.60 13.71
N GLY A 88 33.21 6.10 12.80
CA GLY A 88 34.37 5.27 13.11
C GLY A 88 35.38 5.34 11.98
N ASP A 89 36.16 6.41 12.00
CA ASP A 89 37.55 6.56 11.54
C ASP A 89 38.20 5.26 11.02
N ALA A 90 38.53 5.24 9.73
CA ALA A 90 39.50 4.33 9.17
C ALA A 90 40.51 5.15 8.36
N GLU A 91 41.62 5.42 9.05
CA GLU A 91 42.93 5.85 8.52
C GLU A 91 43.33 5.11 7.23
#